data_AF-I4CUH5-F1
#
_entry.id   AF-I4CUH5-F1
#
_cell.length_a   1.000
_cell.length_b   1.000
_cell.length_c   1.000
_cell.angle_alpha   90.00
_cell.angle_beta   90.00
_cell.angle_gamma   90.00
#
_symmetry.space_group_name_H-M   'P 1'
#
loop_
_entity.id
_entity.type
_entity.pdbx_description
1 polymer ?
#
loop_
_entity_poly.entity_id
_entity_poly.type
_entity_poly.pdbx_seq_one_letter_code
_entity_poly.pdbx_strand_id
1 'polypeptide(L)'
;MSRARLNLFIQPEHAKRLNELAITKGVSKSSIIAAALASWLSPESGEQREVAMAKRLDRLSRQFERLERDQHILIETVALYVRYYLTVSTPIPEAHQEAARAQGKLRFSQFVEQLGRHLQRGRSLVRDVHEEVQAEAQVSGERP
;
A
#
# COMPACT_ATOMS: atom_id res chain seq x y z
N MET A 1 -40.94 -4.24 -19.70
CA MET A 1 -39.83 -4.66 -20.60
C MET A 1 -40.29 -5.85 -21.41
N SER A 2 -40.54 -5.69 -22.71
CA SER A 2 -40.82 -6.81 -23.61
C SER A 2 -39.56 -7.68 -23.75
N ARG A 3 -39.70 -9.00 -23.57
CA ARG A 3 -38.60 -9.95 -23.78
C ARG A 3 -38.70 -10.49 -25.21
N ALA A 4 -37.65 -10.29 -26.01
CA ALA A 4 -37.54 -10.93 -27.31
C ALA A 4 -37.09 -12.40 -27.15
N ARG A 5 -37.80 -13.34 -27.78
CA ARG A 5 -37.38 -14.74 -27.83
C ARG A 5 -36.49 -14.94 -29.06
N LEU A 6 -35.26 -15.39 -28.82
CA LEU A 6 -34.31 -15.76 -29.86
C LEU A 6 -34.09 -17.28 -29.82
N ASN A 7 -34.23 -17.94 -30.98
CA ASN A 7 -33.82 -19.33 -31.15
C ASN A 7 -32.47 -19.33 -31.87
N LEU A 8 -31.41 -19.70 -31.15
CA LEU A 8 -30.03 -19.66 -31.63
C LEU A 8 -29.43 -21.07 -31.60
N PHE A 9 -28.62 -21.39 -32.60
CA PHE A 9 -27.80 -22.60 -32.56
C PHE A 9 -26.53 -22.33 -31.76
N ILE A 10 -26.23 -23.20 -30.80
CA ILE A 10 -25.00 -23.18 -30.01
C ILE A 10 -24.33 -24.54 -30.11
N GLN A 11 -22.99 -24.57 -30.09
CA GLN A 11 -22.28 -25.84 -30.10
C GLN A 11 -22.68 -26.69 -28.87
N PRO A 12 -22.76 -28.03 -29.02
CA PRO A 12 -23.17 -28.91 -27.92
C PRO A 12 -22.33 -28.75 -26.66
N GLU A 13 -21.02 -28.54 -26.82
CA GLU A 13 -20.11 -28.31 -25.70
C GLU A 13 -20.44 -27.03 -24.93
N HIS A 14 -20.74 -25.93 -25.63
CA HIS A 14 -21.15 -24.67 -25.02
C HIS A 14 -22.51 -24.80 -24.32
N ALA A 15 -23.45 -25.57 -24.87
CA ALA A 15 -24.73 -25.84 -24.24
C ALA A 15 -24.56 -26.60 -22.91
N LYS A 16 -23.63 -27.55 -22.87
CA LYS A 16 -23.28 -28.31 -21.66
C LYS A 16 -22.68 -27.39 -20.60
N ARG A 17 -21.63 -26.63 -20.95
CA ARG A 17 -20.99 -25.67 -20.03
C ARG A 17 -21.96 -24.62 -19.49
N LEU A 18 -22.87 -24.12 -20.34
CA LEU A 18 -23.90 -23.17 -19.93
C LEU A 18 -24.88 -23.80 -18.93
N ASN A 19 -25.23 -25.08 -19.12
CA ASN A 19 -26.10 -25.80 -18.19
C ASN A 19 -25.43 -26.01 -16.83
N GLU A 20 -24.17 -26.43 -16.83
CA GLU A 20 -23.37 -26.58 -15.61
C GLU A 20 -23.27 -25.25 -14.86
N LEU A 21 -22.95 -24.16 -15.58
CA LEU A 21 -22.84 -22.83 -14.99
C LEU A 21 -24.17 -22.32 -14.39
N ALA A 22 -25.30 -22.60 -15.07
CA ALA A 22 -26.63 -22.27 -14.59
C ALA A 22 -26.95 -22.99 -13.27
N ILE A 23 -26.62 -24.28 -13.18
CA ILE A 23 -26.80 -25.08 -11.97
C ILE A 23 -25.91 -24.55 -10.84
N THR A 24 -24.61 -24.40 -11.11
CA THR A 24 -23.61 -23.95 -10.10
C THR A 24 -23.95 -22.58 -9.53
N LYS A 25 -24.45 -21.66 -10.37
CA LYS A 25 -24.81 -20.30 -9.94
C LYS A 25 -26.26 -20.15 -9.48
N GLY A 26 -27.10 -21.18 -9.60
CA GLY A 26 -28.51 -21.12 -9.23
C GLY A 26 -29.33 -20.12 -10.06
N VAL A 27 -28.96 -19.88 -11.32
CA VAL A 27 -29.62 -18.90 -12.21
C VAL A 27 -30.03 -19.53 -13.54
N SER A 28 -30.97 -18.91 -14.25
CA SER A 28 -31.42 -19.42 -15.56
C SER A 28 -30.36 -19.21 -16.66
N LYS A 29 -30.33 -20.12 -17.64
CA LYS A 29 -29.48 -20.00 -18.85
C LYS A 29 -29.70 -18.67 -19.57
N SER A 30 -30.97 -18.24 -19.69
CA SER A 30 -31.33 -16.97 -20.30
C SER A 30 -30.78 -15.77 -19.51
N SER A 31 -30.72 -15.85 -18.18
CA SER A 31 -30.11 -14.80 -17.35
C SER A 31 -28.59 -14.72 -17.58
N ILE A 32 -27.92 -15.86 -17.71
CA ILE A 32 -26.48 -15.89 -18.00
C ILE A 32 -26.20 -15.31 -19.39
N ILE A 33 -26.94 -15.75 -20.42
CA ILE A 33 -26.77 -15.23 -21.78
C ILE A 33 -27.07 -13.73 -21.83
N ALA A 34 -28.15 -13.27 -21.16
CA ALA A 34 -28.49 -11.85 -21.13
C ALA A 34 -27.38 -11.03 -20.45
N ALA A 35 -26.82 -11.50 -19.35
CA ALA A 35 -25.71 -10.82 -18.66
C ALA A 35 -24.43 -10.81 -19.51
N ALA A 36 -24.09 -11.93 -20.16
CA ALA A 36 -22.94 -12.02 -21.05
C ALA A 36 -23.09 -11.10 -22.26
N LEU A 37 -24.27 -11.07 -22.89
CA LEU A 37 -24.58 -10.21 -24.02
C LEU A 37 -24.57 -8.73 -23.63
N ALA A 38 -25.15 -8.38 -22.48
CA ALA A 38 -25.11 -7.02 -21.94
C ALA A 38 -23.67 -6.58 -21.65
N SER A 39 -22.83 -7.48 -21.10
CA SER A 39 -21.40 -7.20 -20.90
C SER A 39 -20.64 -7.05 -22.21
N TRP A 40 -21.00 -7.84 -23.24
CA TRP A 40 -20.35 -7.80 -24.55
C TRP A 40 -20.71 -6.53 -25.34
N LEU A 41 -21.96 -6.10 -25.25
CA LEU A 41 -22.48 -4.91 -25.93
C LEU A 41 -22.23 -3.60 -25.15
N SER A 42 -21.66 -3.69 -23.95
CA SER A 42 -21.37 -2.49 -23.16
C SER A 42 -20.24 -1.68 -23.83
N PRO A 43 -20.39 -0.34 -23.97
CA PRO A 43 -19.40 0.53 -24.60
C PRO A 43 -18.05 0.59 -23.85
N GLU A 44 -17.96 0.05 -22.63
CA GLU A 44 -16.69 -0.29 -21.96
C GLU A 44 -16.11 -1.61 -22.53
N SER A 45 -15.89 -1.67 -23.83
CA SER A 45 -15.19 -2.80 -24.45
C SER A 45 -13.81 -2.98 -23.80
N GLY A 46 -13.27 -4.21 -23.85
CA GLY A 46 -12.05 -4.61 -23.15
C GLY A 46 -10.89 -3.61 -23.26
N GLU A 47 -10.77 -2.91 -24.39
CA GLU A 47 -9.80 -1.85 -24.63
C GLU A 47 -9.81 -0.72 -23.60
N GLN A 48 -10.99 -0.22 -23.19
CA GLN A 48 -11.05 0.82 -22.15
C GLN A 48 -10.59 0.30 -20.78
N ARG A 49 -10.89 -0.97 -20.48
CA ARG A 49 -10.44 -1.64 -19.25
C ARG A 49 -8.94 -1.86 -19.27
N GLU A 50 -8.39 -2.29 -20.40
CA GLU A 50 -6.96 -2.48 -20.61
C GLU A 50 -6.20 -1.14 -20.49
N VAL A 51 -6.71 -0.06 -21.09
CA VAL A 51 -6.14 1.29 -20.94
C VAL A 51 -6.20 1.76 -19.48
N ALA A 52 -7.31 1.53 -18.79
CA ALA A 52 -7.43 1.88 -17.37
C ALA A 52 -6.46 1.07 -16.49
N MET A 53 -6.25 -0.21 -16.79
CA MET A 53 -5.25 -1.05 -16.13
C MET A 53 -3.82 -0.55 -16.40
N ALA A 54 -3.48 -0.26 -17.65
CA ALA A 54 -2.16 0.28 -18.02
C ALA A 54 -1.85 1.60 -17.28
N LYS A 55 -2.83 2.51 -17.20
CA LYS A 55 -2.69 3.76 -16.43
C LYS A 55 -2.47 3.53 -14.93
N ARG A 56 -3.14 2.53 -14.35
CA ARG A 56 -2.93 2.16 -12.93
C ARG A 56 -1.53 1.58 -12.71
N LEU A 57 -1.04 0.76 -13.64
CA LEU A 57 0.31 0.19 -13.57
C LEU A 57 1.39 1.27 -13.71
N ASP A 58 1.25 2.20 -14.66
CA ASP A 58 2.16 3.35 -14.80
C ASP A 58 2.19 4.20 -13.51
N ARG A 59 1.02 4.46 -12.91
CA ARG A 59 0.95 5.16 -11.61
C ARG A 59 1.69 4.40 -10.50
N LEU A 60 1.52 3.09 -10.41
CA LEU A 60 2.23 2.27 -9.43
C LEU A 60 3.74 2.29 -9.66
N SER A 61 4.20 2.18 -10.91
CA SER A 61 5.62 2.27 -11.26
C SER A 61 6.24 3.59 -10.77
N ARG A 62 5.57 4.72 -11.02
CA ARG A 62 6.03 6.03 -10.54
C ARG A 62 6.02 6.15 -9.01
N GLN A 63 5.10 5.46 -8.33
CA GLN A 63 5.10 5.41 -6.87
C GLN A 63 6.29 4.58 -6.35
N PHE A 64 6.63 3.47 -7.01
CA PHE A 64 7.81 2.67 -6.68
C PHE A 64 9.11 3.43 -6.92
N GLU A 65 9.27 4.13 -8.04
CA GLU A 65 10.45 4.95 -8.31
C GLU A 65 10.66 6.04 -7.24
N ARG A 66 9.57 6.65 -6.74
CA ARG A 66 9.63 7.60 -5.64
C ARG A 66 10.04 6.93 -4.33
N LEU A 67 9.46 5.77 -4.03
CA LEU A 67 9.81 4.99 -2.84
C LEU A 67 11.27 4.55 -2.86
N GLU A 68 11.80 4.13 -4.00
CA GLU A 68 13.20 3.78 -4.17
C GLU A 68 14.12 4.98 -3.92
N ARG A 69 13.75 6.17 -4.43
CA ARG A 69 14.51 7.40 -4.13
C ARG A 69 14.48 7.73 -2.65
N ASP A 70 13.31 7.72 -2.03
CA ASP A 70 13.16 8.03 -0.60
C ASP A 70 13.92 7.01 0.27
N GLN A 71 13.96 5.74 -0.15
CA GLN A 71 14.76 4.71 0.50
C GLN A 71 16.26 4.97 0.37
N HIS A 72 16.77 5.37 -0.80
CA HIS A 72 18.18 5.75 -0.96
C HIS A 72 18.54 6.93 -0.04
N ILE A 73 17.70 7.97 0.01
CA ILE A 73 17.90 9.12 0.89
C ILE A 73 17.94 8.68 2.37
N LEU A 74 17.04 7.79 2.78
CA LEU A 74 17.03 7.24 4.14
C LEU A 74 18.34 6.48 4.45
N ILE A 75 18.80 5.64 3.52
CA ILE A 75 20.05 4.87 3.67
C ILE A 75 21.25 5.82 3.83
N GLU A 76 21.36 6.84 2.96
CA GLU A 76 22.42 7.84 3.05
C GLU A 76 22.37 8.61 4.38
N THR A 77 21.17 9.02 4.79
CA THR A 77 20.96 9.75 6.06
C THR A 77 21.39 8.91 7.26
N VAL A 78 21.01 7.63 7.30
CA VAL A 78 21.41 6.72 8.39
C VAL A 78 22.92 6.48 8.37
N ALA A 79 23.54 6.32 7.20
CA ALA A 79 24.98 6.18 7.09
C ALA A 79 25.73 7.42 7.62
N LEU A 80 25.26 8.63 7.26
CA LEU A 80 25.79 9.88 7.77
C LEU A 80 25.64 10.00 9.28
N TYR A 81 24.47 9.64 9.82
CA TYR A 81 24.21 9.62 11.26
C TYR A 81 25.14 8.66 12.00
N VAL A 82 25.30 7.42 11.52
CA VAL A 82 26.20 6.43 12.13
C VAL A 82 27.65 6.93 12.09
N ARG A 83 28.10 7.49 10.97
CA ARG A 83 29.44 8.05 10.85
C ARG A 83 29.67 9.18 11.85
N TYR A 84 28.71 10.11 11.94
CA TYR A 84 28.77 11.20 12.91
C TYR A 84 28.81 10.66 14.34
N TYR A 85 27.89 9.76 14.69
CA TYR A 85 27.83 9.14 16.01
C TYR A 85 29.16 8.49 16.41
N LEU A 86 29.78 7.70 15.53
CA LEU A 86 31.08 7.08 15.80
C LEU A 86 32.24 8.08 15.88
N THR A 87 32.12 9.24 15.22
CA THR A 87 33.13 10.29 15.26
C THR A 87 33.07 11.08 16.57
N VAL A 88 31.88 11.37 17.09
CA VAL A 88 31.71 12.16 18.32
C VAL A 88 31.59 11.32 19.59
N SER A 89 31.26 10.03 19.49
CA SER A 89 31.08 9.16 20.65
C SER A 89 32.42 8.90 21.34
N THR A 90 32.54 9.36 22.58
CA THR A 90 33.70 9.04 23.42
C THR A 90 33.75 7.53 23.69
N PRO A 91 34.91 6.86 23.50
CA PRO A 91 35.04 5.45 23.79
C PRO A 91 34.81 5.17 25.29
N ILE A 92 34.08 4.10 25.58
CA ILE A 92 33.77 3.70 26.95
C ILE A 92 34.96 2.90 27.51
N PRO A 93 35.48 3.24 28.71
CA PRO A 93 36.52 2.46 29.36
C PRO A 93 36.14 0.99 29.48
N GLU A 94 37.10 0.09 29.32
CA GLU A 94 36.85 -1.37 29.28
C GLU A 94 36.07 -1.88 30.48
N ALA A 95 36.42 -1.38 31.68
CA ALA A 95 35.76 -1.70 32.95
C ALA A 95 34.25 -1.36 32.99
N HIS A 96 33.77 -0.47 32.12
CA HIS A 96 32.37 -0.04 32.05
C HIS A 96 31.64 -0.54 30.81
N GLN A 97 32.30 -1.28 29.91
CA GLN A 97 31.70 -1.70 28.65
C GLN A 97 30.51 -2.64 28.85
N GLU A 98 30.58 -3.58 29.78
CA GLU A 98 29.49 -4.52 30.03
C GLU A 98 28.24 -3.81 30.56
N ALA A 99 28.42 -2.92 31.55
CA ALA A 99 27.35 -2.10 32.10
C ALA A 99 26.72 -1.19 31.03
N ALA A 100 27.55 -0.54 30.20
CA ALA A 100 27.07 0.30 29.11
C ALA A 100 26.29 -0.49 28.04
N ARG A 101 26.77 -1.69 27.68
CA ARG A 101 26.05 -2.60 26.76
C ARG A 101 24.71 -3.04 27.33
N ALA A 102 24.66 -3.39 28.61
CA ALA A 102 23.42 -3.77 29.29
C ALA A 102 22.42 -2.60 29.31
N GLN A 103 22.89 -1.39 29.65
CA GLN A 103 22.05 -0.20 29.64
C GLN A 103 21.56 0.17 28.24
N GLY A 104 22.42 0.07 27.22
CA GLY A 104 22.06 0.28 25.82
C GLY A 104 20.96 -0.66 25.35
N LYS A 105 21.09 -1.96 25.66
CA LYS A 105 20.05 -2.96 25.36
C LYS A 105 18.72 -2.60 26.03
N LEU A 106 18.74 -2.26 27.32
CA LEU A 106 17.54 -1.88 28.06
C LEU A 106 16.83 -0.67 27.43
N ARG A 107 17.59 0.40 27.14
CA ARG A 107 17.05 1.61 26.51
C ARG A 107 16.48 1.33 25.12
N PHE A 108 17.16 0.50 24.33
CA PHE A 108 16.66 0.11 23.01
C PHE A 108 15.36 -0.68 23.09
N SER A 109 15.27 -1.65 24.00
CA SER A 109 14.03 -2.42 24.21
C SER A 109 12.86 -1.50 24.60
N GLN A 110 13.09 -0.55 25.51
CA GLN A 110 12.08 0.44 25.90
C GLN A 110 11.63 1.31 24.73
N PHE A 111 12.58 1.76 23.90
CA PHE A 111 12.28 2.49 22.67
C PHE A 111 11.42 1.67 21.70
N VAL A 112 11.79 0.41 21.44
CA VAL A 112 11.02 -0.48 20.54
C VAL A 112 9.61 -0.69 21.07
N GLU A 113 9.43 -0.87 22.37
CA GLU A 113 8.12 -1.00 22.99
C GLU A 113 7.27 0.27 22.85
N GLN A 114 7.86 1.45 23.07
CA GLN A 114 7.20 2.74 22.88
C GLN A 114 6.80 2.96 21.41
N LEU A 115 7.71 2.68 20.47
CA LEU A 115 7.46 2.76 19.05
C LEU A 115 6.34 1.80 18.62
N GLY A 116 6.37 0.55 19.09
CA GLY A 116 5.31 -0.42 18.84
C GLY A 116 3.94 0.06 19.32
N ARG A 117 3.88 0.61 20.54
CA ARG A 117 2.65 1.22 21.08
C ARG A 117 2.19 2.43 20.28
N HIS A 118 3.11 3.24 19.75
CA HIS A 118 2.76 4.39 18.91
C HIS A 118 2.18 3.94 17.56
N LEU A 119 2.83 2.99 16.89
CA LEU A 119 2.36 2.43 15.60
C LEU A 119 0.99 1.75 15.72
N GLN A 120 0.74 0.99 16.80
CA GLN A 120 -0.56 0.35 17.05
C GLN A 120 -1.72 1.35 17.20
N ARG A 121 -1.44 2.59 17.62
CA ARG A 121 -2.45 3.66 17.72
C ARG A 121 -2.77 4.30 16.36
N GLY A 122 -2.12 3.88 15.28
CA GLY A 122 -2.34 4.37 13.92
C GLY A 122 -1.87 5.80 13.67
N ARG A 123 -1.08 6.38 14.59
CA ARG A 123 -0.50 7.72 14.41
C ARG A 123 0.80 7.61 13.61
N SER A 124 0.97 8.54 12.67
CA SER A 124 2.19 8.65 11.89
C SER A 124 3.12 9.60 12.63
N LEU A 125 4.21 9.08 13.19
CA LEU A 125 5.24 9.89 13.84
C LEU A 125 5.72 11.04 12.93
N VAL A 126 5.85 10.77 11.63
CA VAL A 126 6.23 11.79 10.62
C VAL A 126 5.19 12.90 10.54
N ARG A 127 3.91 12.55 10.63
CA ARG A 127 2.80 13.51 10.60
C ARG A 127 2.76 14.33 11.89
N ASP A 128 2.89 13.68 13.05
CA ASP A 128 2.87 14.33 14.36
C ASP A 128 4.03 15.34 14.46
N VAL A 129 5.24 14.96 14.04
CA VAL A 129 6.41 15.86 14.00
C VAL A 129 6.21 17.00 12.99
N HIS A 130 5.61 16.73 11.83
CA HIS A 130 5.32 17.80 10.85
C HIS A 130 4.32 18.82 11.39
N GLU A 131 3.26 18.36 12.07
CA GLU A 131 2.25 19.20 12.71
C GLU A 131 2.87 20.04 13.86
N GLU A 132 3.75 19.46 14.67
CA GLU A 132 4.49 20.18 15.73
C GLU A 132 5.41 21.26 15.16
N VAL A 133 6.23 20.94 14.15
CA VAL A 133 7.14 21.91 13.50
C VAL A 133 6.36 23.05 12.82
N GLN A 134 5.21 22.77 12.21
CA GLN A 134 4.33 23.80 11.64
C GLN A 134 3.74 24.70 12.72
N ALA A 135 3.30 24.13 13.86
CA ALA A 135 2.77 24.89 14.98
C ALA A 135 3.84 25.81 15.62
N GLU A 136 5.06 25.32 15.81
CA GLU A 136 6.18 26.12 16.32
C GLU A 136 6.57 27.27 15.36
N ALA A 137 6.55 27.02 14.05
CA ALA A 137 6.79 28.06 13.04
C ALA A 137 5.72 29.16 13.06
N GLN A 138 4.46 28.81 13.28
CA GLN A 138 3.35 29.77 13.41
C GLN A 138 3.47 30.61 14.69
N VAL A 139 3.82 30.00 15.82
CA VAL A 139 4.02 30.70 17.11
C VAL A 139 5.25 31.62 17.08
N SER A 140 6.27 31.26 16.31
CA SER A 140 7.48 32.09 16.14
C SER A 140 7.27 33.26 15.17
N GLY A 141 6.38 33.11 14.18
CA GLY A 141 5.99 34.17 13.23
C GLY A 141 5.03 35.23 13.78
N GLU A 142 4.48 35.02 14.97
CA GLU A 142 3.50 35.91 15.62
C GLU A 142 4.10 36.83 16.71
N ARG A 143 5.43 36.87 16.87
CA ARG A 143 6.07 37.85 17.76
C ARG A 143 6.29 39.19 17.04
N PRO A 144 5.67 40.29 17.49
CA PRO A 144 5.92 41.64 16.97
C PRO A 144 7.32 42.16 17.31
#